data_AF-A0A970KR43-F1
#
_entry.id   AF-A0A970KR43-F1
#
_cell.length_a   1.000
_cell.length_b   1.000
_cell.length_c   1.000
_cell.angle_alpha   90.00
_cell.angle_beta   90.00
_cell.angle_gamma   90.00
#
_symmetry.space_group_name_H-M   'P 1'
#
loop_
_entity.id
_entity.type
_entity.pdbx_description
1 polymer ?
#
loop_
_entity_poly.entity_id
_entity_poly.type
_entity_poly.pdbx_seq_one_letter_code
_entity_poly.pdbx_strand_id
1 'polypeptide(L)'
;MKQGGLVITVAVFCLLAFFLSSCRADSLPGFVAGQLAAGEKAVRIKHLERADVPAVYVLSDSGNTPVKMLLVCETEGYNDLIRLCVALDLQEQKILSVSILEHQESDNYGAYAAEEWFLARFAGKPAAKDLQVVKMAAKNREDIVAVTGATVTSAAVVSGVNRALAVCREYGRGE
;
A
#
# COMPACT_ATOMS: atom_id res chain seq x y z
N MET A 1 44.94 57.17 22.84
CA MET A 1 43.56 57.28 22.30
C MET A 1 43.62 57.61 20.81
N LYS A 2 43.38 56.63 19.94
CA LYS A 2 42.78 56.80 18.61
C LYS A 2 42.43 55.41 18.08
N GLN A 3 41.18 55.28 17.66
CA GLN A 3 40.52 54.07 17.17
C GLN A 3 40.96 53.71 15.75
N GLY A 4 40.67 52.46 15.36
CA GLY A 4 40.13 52.17 14.04
C GLY A 4 40.96 51.21 13.20
N GLY A 5 40.47 49.99 13.00
CA GLY A 5 41.08 49.04 12.08
C GLY A 5 40.55 47.62 12.22
N LEU A 6 39.24 47.45 12.08
CA LEU A 6 38.58 46.16 11.88
C LEU A 6 38.93 45.66 10.46
N VAL A 7 39.77 44.64 10.34
CA VAL A 7 40.00 43.93 9.08
C VAL A 7 39.41 42.52 9.23
N ILE A 8 38.19 42.35 8.73
CA ILE A 8 37.54 41.05 8.61
C ILE A 8 38.14 40.36 7.38
N THR A 9 39.03 39.41 7.61
CA THR A 9 39.61 38.59 6.55
C THR A 9 38.61 37.50 6.13
N VAL A 10 38.31 37.53 4.85
CA VAL A 10 37.49 36.64 4.02
C VAL A 10 37.91 35.18 4.14
N ALA A 11 36.95 34.27 4.30
CA ALA A 11 36.99 32.93 3.70
C ALA A 11 35.58 32.31 3.71
N VAL A 12 34.79 32.66 2.70
CA VAL A 12 33.58 31.92 2.31
C VAL A 12 34.04 30.55 1.82
N PHE A 13 33.97 29.53 2.69
CA PHE A 13 34.18 28.13 2.32
C PHE A 13 32.83 27.51 1.92
N CYS A 14 32.23 28.03 0.84
CA CYS A 14 31.14 27.38 0.13
C CYS A 14 31.72 26.32 -0.82
N LEU A 15 32.16 25.17 -0.30
CA LEU A 15 32.37 24.00 -1.15
C LEU A 15 32.37 22.70 -0.33
N LEU A 16 31.18 22.19 -0.06
CA LEU A 16 30.95 20.75 0.20
C LEU A 16 29.58 20.36 -0.34
N ALA A 17 29.29 20.83 -1.55
CA ALA A 17 28.26 20.27 -2.41
C ALA A 17 28.93 19.28 -3.37
N PHE A 18 29.33 18.09 -2.90
CA PHE A 18 29.66 16.97 -3.80
C PHE A 18 29.77 15.61 -3.08
N PHE A 19 28.74 15.19 -2.36
CA PHE A 19 28.44 13.79 -2.02
C PHE A 19 26.92 13.80 -1.72
N LEU A 20 26.02 13.39 -2.60
CA LEU A 20 25.90 12.11 -3.28
C LEU A 20 25.21 12.33 -4.64
N SER A 21 25.96 12.28 -5.72
CA SER A 21 25.39 11.86 -7.00
C SER A 21 25.48 10.35 -7.04
N SER A 22 24.33 9.69 -6.90
CA SER A 22 23.96 8.40 -7.52
C SER A 22 22.82 7.73 -6.74
N CYS A 23 21.59 8.14 -7.02
CA CYS A 23 20.47 7.22 -7.23
C CYS A 23 19.38 8.01 -7.95
N ARG A 24 19.37 7.92 -9.27
CA ARG A 24 18.16 8.19 -10.05
C ARG A 24 17.22 7.02 -9.74
N ALA A 25 16.56 7.07 -8.58
CA ALA A 25 15.58 6.10 -8.17
C ALA A 25 14.21 6.59 -8.66
N ASP A 26 13.51 5.76 -9.41
CA ASP A 26 12.12 5.97 -9.80
C ASP A 26 11.35 6.55 -8.62
N SER A 27 10.75 7.73 -8.81
CA SER A 27 9.90 8.32 -7.78
C SER A 27 8.82 7.29 -7.44
N LEU A 28 8.83 6.79 -6.19
CA LEU A 28 7.84 5.83 -5.74
C LEU A 28 6.44 6.38 -6.01
N PRO A 29 5.47 5.53 -6.43
CA PRO A 29 4.09 5.98 -6.57
C PRO A 29 3.59 6.60 -5.27
N GLY A 30 2.73 7.61 -5.36
CA GLY A 30 2.24 8.36 -4.20
C GLY A 30 1.63 7.47 -3.11
N PHE A 31 0.94 6.40 -3.48
CA PHE A 31 0.37 5.43 -2.53
C PHE A 31 1.44 4.64 -1.75
N VAL A 32 2.62 4.42 -2.32
CA VAL A 32 3.76 3.79 -1.63
C VAL A 32 4.45 4.82 -0.75
N ALA A 33 4.71 6.01 -1.30
CA ALA A 33 5.38 7.08 -0.58
C ALA A 33 4.61 7.52 0.67
N GLY A 34 3.27 7.56 0.60
CA GLY A 34 2.40 7.91 1.72
C GLY A 34 2.37 6.87 2.86
N GLN A 35 2.87 5.66 2.65
CA GLN A 35 2.87 4.57 3.64
C GLN A 35 4.24 4.36 4.31
N LEU A 36 5.28 5.07 3.83
CA LEU A 36 6.63 5.00 4.38
C LEU A 36 6.74 5.77 5.70
N ALA A 37 7.20 5.09 6.73
CA ALA A 37 7.64 5.73 7.97
C ALA A 37 9.11 6.20 7.88
N ALA A 38 9.54 7.03 8.84
CA ALA A 38 10.90 7.55 8.88
C ALA A 38 11.94 6.41 8.96
N GLY A 39 12.84 6.36 7.98
CA GLY A 39 13.90 5.34 7.90
C GLY A 39 13.47 4.03 7.23
N GLU A 40 12.19 3.87 6.86
CA GLU A 40 11.75 2.73 6.04
C GLU A 40 12.24 2.88 4.60
N LYS A 41 12.44 1.75 3.93
CA LYS A 41 12.77 1.66 2.50
C LYS A 41 11.76 0.80 1.79
N ALA A 42 11.28 1.23 0.62
CA ALA A 42 10.41 0.41 -0.22
C ALA A 42 11.22 -0.23 -1.37
N VAL A 43 11.00 -1.51 -1.61
CA VAL A 43 11.56 -2.28 -2.73
C VAL A 43 10.42 -2.90 -3.52
N ARG A 44 10.41 -2.70 -4.85
CA ARG A 44 9.44 -3.33 -5.75
C ARG A 44 9.89 -4.76 -6.09
N ILE A 45 9.04 -5.74 -5.82
CA ILE A 45 9.33 -7.17 -5.97
C ILE A 45 8.72 -7.70 -7.27
N LYS A 46 9.44 -7.52 -8.38
CA LYS A 46 8.92 -7.81 -9.73
C LYS A 46 8.57 -9.28 -10.00
N HIS A 47 9.23 -10.24 -9.35
CA HIS A 47 8.96 -11.67 -9.60
C HIS A 47 7.64 -12.14 -8.99
N LEU A 48 7.06 -11.37 -8.05
CA LEU A 48 5.74 -11.64 -7.47
C LEU A 48 4.60 -10.92 -8.20
N GLU A 49 4.93 -10.07 -9.18
CA GLU A 49 3.94 -9.38 -10.00
C GLU A 49 3.29 -10.35 -10.98
N ARG A 50 1.99 -10.14 -11.19
CA ARG A 50 1.13 -10.94 -12.08
C ARG A 50 0.11 -10.02 -12.73
N ALA A 51 -0.60 -10.54 -13.73
CA ALA A 51 -1.56 -9.75 -14.51
C ALA A 51 -2.60 -9.02 -13.63
N ASP A 52 -3.02 -9.64 -12.53
CA ASP A 52 -4.01 -9.14 -11.58
C ASP A 52 -3.45 -8.54 -10.29
N VAL A 53 -2.13 -8.61 -10.12
CA VAL A 53 -1.38 -7.93 -9.04
C VAL A 53 -0.16 -7.26 -9.68
N PRO A 54 -0.36 -6.17 -10.43
CA PRO A 54 0.67 -5.58 -11.28
C PRO A 54 1.79 -4.87 -10.52
N ALA A 55 1.68 -4.69 -9.20
CA ALA A 55 2.75 -4.11 -8.42
C ALA A 55 2.78 -4.68 -7.00
N VAL A 56 3.97 -5.11 -6.58
CA VAL A 56 4.23 -5.62 -5.22
C VAL A 56 5.40 -4.85 -4.65
N TYR A 57 5.22 -4.24 -3.48
CA TYR A 57 6.25 -3.52 -2.75
C TYR A 57 6.42 -4.11 -1.36
N VAL A 58 7.67 -4.31 -0.94
CA VAL A 58 8.02 -4.64 0.43
C VAL A 58 8.67 -3.42 1.06
N LEU A 59 8.15 -3.00 2.20
CA LEU A 59 8.72 -1.93 3.02
C LEU A 59 9.50 -2.60 4.15
N SER A 60 10.76 -2.21 4.30
CA SER A 60 11.64 -2.68 5.36
C SER A 60 12.02 -1.55 6.29
N ASP A 61 12.23 -1.87 7.57
CA ASP A 61 12.73 -0.93 8.57
C ASP A 61 14.22 -0.54 8.32
N SER A 62 14.77 0.28 9.22
CA SER A 62 16.18 0.71 9.14
C SER A 62 17.18 -0.44 9.29
N GLY A 63 16.77 -1.56 9.88
CA GLY A 63 17.54 -2.80 9.98
C GLY A 63 17.44 -3.71 8.75
N ASN A 64 16.70 -3.29 7.71
CA ASN A 64 16.33 -4.07 6.54
C ASN A 64 15.39 -5.26 6.84
N THR A 65 14.67 -5.25 7.97
CA THR A 65 13.64 -6.24 8.27
C THR A 65 12.36 -5.90 7.51
N PRO A 66 11.78 -6.82 6.71
CA PRO A 66 10.49 -6.61 6.06
C PRO A 66 9.37 -6.38 7.10
N VAL A 67 8.72 -5.21 7.06
CA VAL A 67 7.65 -4.84 8.00
C VAL A 67 6.28 -4.78 7.36
N LYS A 68 6.18 -4.26 6.13
CA LYS A 68 4.91 -4.13 5.42
C LYS A 68 5.03 -4.61 3.99
N MET A 69 3.91 -5.04 3.43
CA MET A 69 3.78 -5.29 2.00
C MET A 69 2.63 -4.45 1.44
N LEU A 70 2.88 -3.73 0.35
CA LEU A 70 1.86 -2.99 -0.39
C LEU A 70 1.67 -3.65 -1.75
N LEU A 71 0.43 -4.00 -2.06
CA LEU A 71 0.09 -4.68 -3.31
C LEU A 71 -0.99 -3.90 -4.04
N VAL A 72 -0.75 -3.62 -5.32
CA VAL A 72 -1.78 -3.12 -6.22
C VAL A 72 -2.46 -4.32 -6.84
N CYS A 73 -3.78 -4.41 -6.70
CA CYS A 73 -4.59 -5.47 -7.27
C CYS A 73 -5.63 -4.88 -8.23
N GLU A 74 -5.92 -5.61 -9.30
CA GLU A 74 -6.92 -5.25 -10.31
C GLU A 74 -7.97 -6.35 -10.38
N THR A 75 -9.24 -5.95 -10.29
CA THR A 75 -10.39 -6.86 -10.39
C THR A 75 -11.50 -6.28 -11.23
N GLU A 76 -12.24 -7.15 -11.91
CA GLU A 76 -13.45 -6.73 -12.65
C GLU A 76 -14.54 -6.38 -11.63
N GLY A 77 -14.96 -5.11 -11.63
CA GLY A 77 -16.08 -4.58 -10.88
C GLY A 77 -17.41 -4.82 -11.59
N TYR A 78 -18.44 -4.05 -11.20
CA TYR A 78 -19.74 -4.12 -11.88
C TYR A 78 -19.73 -3.38 -13.22
N ASN A 79 -19.08 -2.22 -13.29
CA ASN A 79 -18.99 -1.41 -14.51
C ASN A 79 -17.65 -1.55 -15.23
N ASP A 80 -16.55 -1.57 -14.48
CA ASP A 80 -15.19 -1.56 -15.02
C ASP A 80 -14.21 -2.16 -14.00
N LEU A 81 -12.92 -2.16 -14.34
CA LEU A 81 -11.83 -2.53 -13.45
C LEU A 81 -11.82 -1.65 -12.20
N ILE A 82 -11.65 -2.32 -11.06
CA ILE A 82 -11.38 -1.72 -9.77
C ILE A 82 -9.91 -1.97 -9.46
N ARG A 83 -9.17 -0.88 -9.26
CA ARG A 83 -7.78 -0.92 -8.85
C ARG A 83 -7.70 -0.53 -7.38
N LEU A 84 -7.13 -1.41 -6.57
CA LEU A 84 -7.03 -1.22 -5.13
C LEU A 84 -5.62 -1.49 -4.63
N CYS A 85 -5.23 -0.77 -3.57
CA CYS A 85 -4.01 -0.98 -2.83
C CYS A 85 -4.33 -1.72 -1.53
N VAL A 86 -3.64 -2.82 -1.27
CA VAL A 86 -3.73 -3.57 -0.02
C VAL A 86 -2.42 -3.42 0.74
N ALA A 87 -2.50 -2.93 1.97
CA ALA A 87 -1.38 -2.88 2.88
C ALA A 87 -1.48 -4.04 3.88
N LEU A 88 -0.40 -4.82 4.02
CA LEU A 88 -0.31 -5.97 4.90
C LEU A 88 0.83 -5.78 5.89
N ASP A 89 0.59 -6.19 7.13
CA ASP A 89 1.61 -6.32 8.16
C ASP A 89 2.27 -7.69 8.03
N LEU A 90 3.58 -7.70 7.74
CA LEU A 90 4.33 -8.93 7.55
C LEU A 90 4.73 -9.59 8.87
N GLN A 91 4.75 -8.84 9.98
CA GLN A 91 5.12 -9.33 11.30
C GLN A 91 3.93 -9.97 12.01
N GLU A 92 2.79 -9.27 12.03
CA GLU A 92 1.55 -9.76 12.65
C GLU A 92 0.69 -10.60 11.71
N GLN A 93 1.01 -10.64 10.42
CA GLN A 93 0.24 -11.34 9.38
C GLN A 93 -1.23 -10.92 9.34
N LYS A 94 -1.46 -9.61 9.25
CA LYS A 94 -2.79 -8.99 9.21
C LYS A 94 -2.90 -7.96 8.10
N ILE A 95 -4.12 -7.69 7.67
CA ILE A 95 -4.41 -6.55 6.79
C ILE A 95 -4.33 -5.26 7.60
N LEU A 96 -3.52 -4.31 7.16
CA LEU A 96 -3.43 -2.96 7.74
C LEU A 96 -4.53 -2.06 7.19
N SER A 97 -4.63 -1.99 5.86
CA SER A 97 -5.62 -1.16 5.17
C SER A 97 -5.89 -1.65 3.75
N VAL A 98 -7.02 -1.22 3.21
CA VAL A 98 -7.38 -1.38 1.80
C VAL A 98 -7.82 0.00 1.33
N SER A 99 -7.31 0.47 0.19
CA SER A 99 -7.73 1.72 -0.42
C SER A 99 -8.02 1.53 -1.91
N ILE A 100 -8.98 2.29 -2.43
CA ILE A 100 -9.23 2.32 -3.87
C ILE A 100 -8.29 3.33 -4.51
N LEU A 101 -7.58 2.89 -5.56
CA LEU A 101 -6.75 3.75 -6.40
C LEU A 101 -7.55 4.29 -7.58
N GLU A 102 -8.40 3.45 -8.17
CA GLU A 102 -9.21 3.78 -9.35
C GLU A 102 -10.44 2.86 -9.43
N HIS A 103 -11.59 3.42 -9.81
CA HIS A 103 -12.80 2.67 -10.13
C HIS A 103 -13.74 3.52 -10.99
N GLN A 104 -14.66 2.89 -11.73
CA GLN A 104 -15.75 3.55 -12.46
C GLN A 104 -17.12 2.96 -12.12
N GLU A 105 -17.26 2.47 -10.90
CA GLU A 105 -18.52 1.94 -10.37
C GLU A 105 -19.60 3.02 -10.33
N SER A 106 -20.87 2.62 -10.45
CA SER A 106 -21.98 3.57 -10.49
C SER A 106 -22.07 4.36 -9.18
N ASP A 107 -22.32 5.66 -9.29
CA ASP A 107 -22.51 6.63 -8.19
C ASP A 107 -23.60 6.22 -7.17
N ASN A 108 -24.38 5.19 -7.49
CA ASN A 108 -25.35 4.57 -6.59
C ASN A 108 -24.63 3.60 -5.61
N TYR A 109 -25.23 2.44 -5.35
CA TYR A 109 -24.72 1.47 -4.37
C TYR A 109 -23.30 0.95 -4.68
N GLY A 110 -22.87 0.94 -5.95
CA GLY A 110 -21.54 0.45 -6.34
C GLY A 110 -20.42 1.24 -5.66
N ALA A 111 -20.52 2.58 -5.69
CA ALA A 111 -19.57 3.48 -5.03
C ALA A 111 -19.42 3.19 -3.52
N TYR A 112 -20.47 2.72 -2.85
CA TYR A 112 -20.42 2.40 -1.41
C TYR A 112 -19.44 1.27 -1.06
N ALA A 113 -19.14 0.35 -1.98
CA ALA A 113 -18.13 -0.67 -1.76
C ALA A 113 -16.69 -0.15 -2.00
N ALA A 114 -16.56 1.07 -2.52
CA ALA A 114 -15.30 1.81 -2.66
C ALA A 114 -15.08 2.84 -1.53
N GLU A 115 -16.07 3.02 -0.64
CA GLU A 115 -16.02 3.99 0.46
C GLU A 115 -15.23 3.47 1.67
N GLU A 116 -14.61 4.41 2.41
CA GLU A 116 -13.76 4.11 3.57
C GLU A 116 -14.47 3.24 4.62
N TRP A 117 -15.76 3.45 4.87
CA TRP A 117 -16.49 2.65 5.87
C TRP A 117 -16.59 1.17 5.51
N PHE A 118 -16.62 0.84 4.21
CA PHE A 118 -16.63 -0.53 3.74
C PHE A 118 -15.20 -1.11 3.80
N LEU A 119 -14.21 -0.35 3.34
CA LEU A 119 -12.80 -0.74 3.32
C LEU A 119 -12.21 -0.90 4.73
N ALA A 120 -12.69 -0.15 5.71
CA ALA A 120 -12.28 -0.27 7.11
C ALA A 120 -12.60 -1.67 7.70
N ARG A 121 -13.52 -2.42 7.10
CA ARG A 121 -13.87 -3.78 7.54
C ARG A 121 -12.72 -4.77 7.35
N PHE A 122 -11.77 -4.48 6.47
CA PHE A 122 -10.66 -5.37 6.16
C PHE A 122 -9.53 -5.27 7.21
N ALA A 123 -9.39 -4.11 7.85
CA ALA A 123 -8.34 -3.88 8.83
C ALA A 123 -8.38 -4.90 9.97
N GLY A 124 -7.20 -5.42 10.33
CA GLY A 124 -7.02 -6.41 11.40
C GLY A 124 -7.45 -7.83 11.05
N LYS A 125 -7.96 -8.11 9.85
CA LYS A 125 -8.25 -9.49 9.41
C LYS A 125 -6.97 -10.28 9.11
N PRO A 126 -6.95 -11.60 9.35
CA PRO A 126 -5.75 -12.40 9.18
C PRO A 126 -5.37 -12.54 7.71
N ALA A 127 -4.08 -12.41 7.40
CA ALA A 127 -3.55 -12.59 6.03
C ALA A 127 -3.36 -14.07 5.64
N ALA A 128 -3.40 -14.97 6.63
CA ALA A 128 -3.15 -16.40 6.44
C ALA A 128 -4.27 -17.15 5.70
N LYS A 129 -5.46 -16.55 5.57
CA LYS A 129 -6.65 -17.18 4.94
C LYS A 129 -7.37 -16.19 4.05
N ASP A 130 -8.09 -16.72 3.07
CA ASP A 130 -8.94 -15.92 2.20
C ASP A 130 -10.20 -15.45 2.94
N LEU A 131 -10.66 -14.26 2.57
CA LEU A 131 -11.88 -13.65 3.07
C LEU A 131 -13.09 -14.13 2.27
N GLN A 132 -14.25 -14.16 2.92
CA GLN A 132 -15.50 -14.64 2.34
C GLN A 132 -16.55 -13.53 2.29
N VAL A 133 -17.22 -13.38 1.16
CA VAL A 133 -18.35 -12.46 1.03
C VAL A 133 -19.59 -13.11 1.61
N VAL A 134 -20.26 -12.45 2.56
CA VAL A 134 -21.54 -12.90 3.13
C VAL A 134 -22.61 -11.83 2.94
N LYS A 135 -23.89 -12.23 2.85
CA LYS A 135 -24.98 -11.29 2.54
C LYS A 135 -25.66 -10.68 3.77
N MET A 136 -25.70 -11.38 4.89
CA MET A 136 -26.52 -10.98 6.04
C MET A 136 -25.69 -10.44 7.21
N ALA A 137 -24.82 -11.28 7.76
CA ALA A 137 -24.01 -10.95 8.92
C ALA A 137 -22.72 -11.75 8.90
N ALA A 138 -21.63 -11.13 9.35
CA ALA A 138 -20.38 -11.81 9.59
C ALA A 138 -20.53 -12.76 10.79
N LYS A 139 -20.24 -14.04 10.58
CA LYS A 139 -20.22 -15.07 11.62
C LYS A 139 -18.79 -15.49 11.95
N ASN A 140 -17.90 -15.36 10.98
CA ASN A 140 -16.48 -15.64 11.12
C ASN A 140 -15.65 -14.38 10.97
N ARG A 141 -14.39 -14.45 11.39
CA ARG A 141 -13.44 -13.34 11.28
C ARG A 141 -13.09 -13.02 9.82
N GLU A 142 -13.18 -14.01 8.94
CA GLU A 142 -12.91 -13.93 7.50
C GLU A 142 -14.08 -13.36 6.70
N ASP A 143 -15.27 -13.25 7.32
CA ASP A 143 -16.47 -12.80 6.63
C ASP A 143 -16.46 -11.29 6.39
N ILE A 144 -16.81 -10.86 5.18
CA ILE A 144 -17.07 -9.48 4.80
C ILE A 144 -18.53 -9.40 4.37
N VAL A 145 -19.33 -8.62 5.10
CA VAL A 145 -20.73 -8.40 4.73
C VAL A 145 -20.78 -7.51 3.50
N ALA A 146 -21.36 -8.01 2.41
CA ALA A 146 -21.56 -7.26 1.18
C ALA A 146 -22.44 -6.03 1.40
N VAL A 147 -22.23 -5.00 0.58
CA VAL A 147 -23.13 -3.86 0.52
C VAL A 147 -24.42 -4.27 -0.21
N THR A 148 -25.57 -4.03 0.42
CA THR A 148 -26.88 -4.24 -0.20
C THR A 148 -26.98 -3.43 -1.48
N GLY A 149 -27.34 -4.08 -2.59
CA GLY A 149 -27.42 -3.44 -3.91
C GLY A 149 -26.08 -3.32 -4.65
N ALA A 150 -24.96 -3.69 -4.04
CA ALA A 150 -23.63 -3.68 -4.66
C ALA A 150 -22.84 -4.97 -4.36
N THR A 151 -23.51 -6.10 -4.54
CA THR A 151 -22.92 -7.42 -4.26
C THR A 151 -21.77 -7.75 -5.22
N VAL A 152 -21.86 -7.36 -6.50
CA VAL A 152 -20.80 -7.58 -7.49
C VAL A 152 -19.56 -6.79 -7.13
N THR A 153 -19.70 -5.48 -6.89
CA THR A 153 -18.60 -4.60 -6.45
C THR A 153 -17.98 -5.08 -5.14
N SER A 154 -18.81 -5.45 -4.15
CA SER A 154 -18.32 -5.98 -2.87
C SER A 154 -17.47 -7.23 -3.07
N ALA A 155 -17.90 -8.14 -3.96
CA ALA A 155 -17.15 -9.35 -4.28
C ALA A 155 -15.87 -9.06 -5.04
N ALA A 156 -15.87 -8.07 -5.94
CA ALA A 156 -14.68 -7.65 -6.69
C ALA A 156 -13.60 -7.10 -5.75
N VAL A 157 -13.96 -6.27 -4.77
CA VAL A 157 -13.02 -5.76 -3.76
C VAL A 157 -12.47 -6.89 -2.89
N VAL A 158 -13.33 -7.79 -2.39
CA VAL A 158 -12.88 -8.95 -1.59
C VAL A 158 -11.97 -9.88 -2.41
N SER A 159 -12.27 -10.10 -3.68
CA SER A 159 -11.42 -10.86 -4.61
C SER A 159 -10.04 -10.21 -4.74
N GLY A 160 -9.96 -8.89 -4.89
CA GLY A 160 -8.67 -8.19 -5.02
C GLY A 160 -7.84 -8.30 -3.74
N VAL A 161 -8.49 -8.19 -2.58
CA VAL A 161 -7.81 -8.44 -1.30
C VAL A 161 -7.31 -9.88 -1.21
N ASN A 162 -8.10 -10.88 -1.60
CA ASN A 162 -7.67 -12.27 -1.58
C ASN A 162 -6.48 -12.55 -2.54
N ARG A 163 -6.41 -11.87 -3.69
CA ARG A 163 -5.23 -11.92 -4.59
C ARG A 163 -3.98 -11.38 -3.89
N ALA A 164 -4.11 -10.27 -3.17
CA ALA A 164 -3.01 -9.74 -2.37
C ALA A 164 -2.57 -10.71 -1.26
N LEU A 165 -3.53 -11.33 -0.56
CA LEU A 165 -3.24 -12.33 0.48
C LEU A 165 -2.53 -13.55 -0.08
N ALA A 166 -2.89 -14.01 -1.28
CA ALA A 166 -2.22 -15.11 -1.95
C ALA A 166 -0.73 -14.80 -2.20
N VAL A 167 -0.43 -13.63 -2.77
CA VAL A 167 0.95 -13.16 -3.00
C VAL A 167 1.73 -13.06 -1.68
N CYS A 168 1.12 -12.51 -0.62
CA CYS A 168 1.76 -12.41 0.69
C CYS A 168 2.14 -13.79 1.26
N ARG A 169 1.29 -14.80 1.07
CA ARG A 169 1.57 -16.18 1.51
C ARG A 169 2.68 -16.83 0.70
N GLU A 170 2.79 -16.52 -0.59
CA GLU A 170 3.89 -16.97 -1.45
C GLU A 170 5.21 -16.34 -1.01
N TYR A 171 5.24 -15.03 -0.80
CA TYR A 171 6.43 -14.33 -0.28
C TYR A 171 6.95 -14.93 1.04
N GLY A 172 6.03 -15.27 1.96
CA GLY A 172 6.39 -15.90 3.24
C GLY A 172 7.02 -17.30 3.11
N ARG A 173 6.92 -17.95 1.94
CA ARG A 173 7.53 -19.26 1.66
C ARG A 173 8.94 -19.16 1.07
N GLY A 174 9.40 -17.96 0.72
CA GLY A 174 10.74 -17.73 0.15
C GLY A 174 10.85 -18.07 -1.34
N GLU A 175 9.73 -18.06 -2.06
CA GLU A 175 9.64 -18.17 -3.53
C GLU A 175 9.62 -16.78 -4.17
#